data_AF-A0A957L7E5-F1
#
_entry.id   AF-A0A957L7E5-F1
#
_cell.length_a   1.000
_cell.length_b   1.000
_cell.length_c   1.000
_cell.angle_alpha   90.00
_cell.angle_beta   90.00
_cell.angle_gamma   90.00
#
_symmetry.space_group_name_H-M   'P 1'
#
loop_
_entity.id
_entity.type
_entity.pdbx_description
1 polymer ?
#
loop_
_entity_poly.entity_id
_entity_poly.type
_entity_poly.pdbx_seq_one_letter_code
_entity_poly.pdbx_strand_id
1 'polypeptide(L)'
;MATTNQETPFSADSLLVRWLASPRLRRQGSILIATLLMLLLLSFLRWNFDLQPLEASLLAENFDFEPYLFGVAFQELLVPIVLLFLFSRTPLFRRLVTSEKREPADTLKLILALIVLQLLFGLYRFGFTRFLDGSQVSFGFFFVIVAGLLGGWPAGLILGLFSFVLMGGMDILLFHTAETANLSFADILFDYFLFRPRVLGAIWLGTVIGLWAELLGARRYLPANALRMAIVAEVSIVAFAMLSEWGAEWYVTILLPNVVITSLALIFFVMTAQSVQAEAGRQQADQARLELAQAELALTQAKLTALRAQINPHFLFNSINTIRYFVRTDPETARELLGHLSEIFQRSLQAGELVPLQDEISYARAYLALEQARLDERLQVIWTNMAPELLDHEVPTLFLQPIVENAVVHGLATQEEGGRLHIIINRSLNDLIIQVQDDGAGFDPGELA
;
A
#
# COMPACT_ATOMS: atom_id res chain seq x y z
N MET A 1 -34.26 5.82 74.53
CA MET A 1 -34.11 7.19 73.98
C MET A 1 -32.67 7.36 73.55
N ALA A 2 -32.46 7.35 72.25
CA ALA A 2 -31.21 7.70 71.59
C ALA A 2 -31.21 9.21 71.32
N THR A 3 -30.10 9.90 71.57
CA THR A 3 -29.65 11.09 70.82
C THR A 3 -28.15 11.31 71.08
N THR A 4 -27.29 10.85 70.18
CA THR A 4 -26.59 11.60 69.11
C THR A 4 -25.49 12.56 69.59
N ASN A 5 -24.25 12.07 69.52
CA ASN A 5 -23.06 12.89 69.28
C ASN A 5 -23.23 13.61 67.93
N GLN A 6 -23.10 14.93 67.94
CA GLN A 6 -22.94 15.72 66.72
C GLN A 6 -21.50 15.57 66.21
N GLU A 7 -21.29 14.65 65.27
CA GLU A 7 -20.16 14.72 64.35
C GLU A 7 -20.47 15.76 63.27
N THR A 8 -19.56 16.70 63.06
CA THR A 8 -19.62 17.67 61.97
C THR A 8 -19.41 16.97 60.62
N PRO A 9 -20.06 17.43 59.53
CA PRO A 9 -19.96 16.76 58.24
C PRO A 9 -18.57 16.98 57.63
N PHE A 10 -17.89 15.87 57.30
CA PHE A 10 -16.65 15.85 56.51
C PHE A 10 -16.89 16.57 55.16
N SER A 11 -16.33 17.77 54.99
CA SER A 11 -16.35 18.47 53.69
C SER A 11 -15.18 17.97 52.82
N ALA A 12 -15.45 17.72 51.53
CA ALA A 12 -14.46 17.28 50.54
C ALA A 12 -13.27 18.25 50.40
N ASP A 13 -13.49 19.54 50.70
CA ASP A 13 -12.44 20.56 50.73
C ASP A 13 -11.34 20.27 51.78
N SER A 14 -11.70 19.61 52.90
CA SER A 14 -10.72 19.28 53.95
C SER A 14 -9.74 18.18 53.56
N LEU A 15 -10.13 17.27 52.67
CA LEU A 15 -9.28 16.17 52.17
C LEU A 15 -8.32 16.67 51.09
N LEU A 16 -8.79 17.51 50.16
CA LEU A 16 -7.96 18.14 49.13
C LEU A 16 -6.92 19.09 49.76
N VAL A 17 -7.30 19.86 50.77
CA VAL A 17 -6.38 20.74 51.51
C VAL A 17 -5.37 19.93 52.35
N ARG A 18 -5.78 18.83 53.00
CA ARG A 18 -4.84 17.92 53.70
C ARG A 18 -3.92 17.17 52.74
N TRP A 19 -4.41 16.81 51.56
CA TRP A 19 -3.62 16.22 50.49
C TRP A 19 -2.57 17.22 49.98
N LEU A 20 -2.96 18.47 49.70
CA LEU A 20 -2.05 19.56 49.32
C LEU A 20 -1.09 20.01 50.44
N ALA A 21 -1.38 19.73 51.71
CA ALA A 21 -0.53 20.13 52.82
C ALA A 21 0.54 19.08 53.19
N SER A 22 0.26 17.78 53.04
CA SER A 22 1.20 16.74 53.47
C SER A 22 2.17 16.29 52.34
N PRO A 23 3.51 16.32 52.55
CA PRO A 23 4.49 15.85 51.56
C PRO A 23 4.39 14.34 51.28
N ARG A 24 4.07 13.52 52.29
CA ARG A 24 3.98 12.05 52.16
C ARG A 24 2.76 11.61 51.34
N LEU A 25 1.59 12.21 51.54
CA LEU A 25 0.37 11.86 50.79
C LEU A 25 0.42 12.33 49.32
N ARG A 26 1.12 13.43 49.02
CA ARG A 26 1.39 13.85 47.63
C ARG A 26 2.32 12.90 46.89
N ARG A 27 3.36 12.41 47.57
CA ARG A 27 4.29 11.40 47.04
C ARG A 27 3.56 10.08 46.76
N GLN A 28 2.71 9.64 47.67
CA GLN A 28 1.88 8.44 47.49
C GLN A 28 0.81 8.62 46.41
N GLY A 29 0.18 9.79 46.29
CA GLY A 29 -0.84 10.06 45.28
C GLY A 29 -0.30 10.16 43.85
N SER A 30 0.88 10.75 43.66
CA SER A 30 1.55 10.79 42.35
C SER A 30 2.06 9.42 41.91
N ILE A 31 2.61 8.63 42.84
CA ILE A 31 2.92 7.22 42.61
C ILE A 31 1.65 6.43 42.29
N LEU A 32 0.54 6.65 43.00
CA LEU A 32 -0.73 5.98 42.74
C LEU A 32 -1.28 6.29 41.34
N ILE A 33 -1.20 7.55 40.90
CA ILE A 33 -1.63 7.99 39.56
C ILE A 33 -0.73 7.39 38.48
N ALA A 34 0.59 7.39 38.69
CA ALA A 34 1.53 6.76 37.77
C ALA A 34 1.33 5.24 37.68
N THR A 35 1.09 4.58 38.82
CA THR A 35 0.76 3.14 38.89
C THR A 35 -0.59 2.85 38.25
N LEU A 36 -1.59 3.74 38.40
CA LEU A 36 -2.90 3.61 37.72
C LEU A 36 -2.77 3.76 36.21
N LEU A 37 -1.98 4.72 35.72
CA LEU A 37 -1.69 4.89 34.30
C LEU A 37 -0.90 3.68 33.74
N MET A 38 0.05 3.15 34.52
CA MET A 38 0.79 1.94 34.19
C MET A 38 -0.11 0.69 34.14
N LEU A 39 -1.03 0.55 35.10
CA LEU A 39 -2.01 -0.56 35.14
C LEU A 39 -3.04 -0.45 34.01
N LEU A 40 -3.48 0.76 33.66
CA LEU A 40 -4.36 1.00 32.50
C LEU A 40 -3.67 0.65 31.18
N LEU A 41 -2.39 1.03 31.03
CA LEU A 41 -1.60 0.70 29.86
C LEU A 41 -1.29 -0.79 29.75
N LEU A 42 -0.88 -1.44 30.86
CA LEU A 42 -0.64 -2.88 30.89
C LEU A 42 -1.93 -3.66 30.64
N SER A 43 -3.07 -3.20 31.16
CA SER A 43 -4.38 -3.80 30.87
C SER A 43 -4.79 -3.63 29.40
N PHE A 44 -4.50 -2.46 28.80
CA PHE A 44 -4.73 -2.20 27.38
C PHE A 44 -3.84 -3.06 26.47
N LEU A 45 -2.55 -3.20 26.80
CA LEU A 45 -1.61 -4.04 26.05
C LEU A 45 -1.96 -5.53 26.20
N ARG A 46 -2.34 -5.96 27.40
CA ARG A 46 -2.79 -7.33 27.67
C ARG A 46 -4.06 -7.69 26.88
N TRP A 47 -5.03 -6.78 26.83
CA TRP A 47 -6.28 -6.98 26.08
C TRP A 47 -6.05 -7.13 24.57
N ASN A 48 -5.06 -6.42 24.02
CA ASN A 48 -4.81 -6.41 22.57
C ASN A 48 -3.76 -7.44 22.10
N PHE A 49 -2.92 -7.98 22.99
CA PHE A 49 -1.75 -8.79 22.62
C PHE A 49 -1.53 -10.08 23.43
N ASP A 50 -2.43 -10.43 24.36
CA ASP A 50 -2.47 -11.72 25.08
C ASP A 50 -1.16 -12.17 25.76
N LEU A 51 -0.51 -11.25 26.49
CA LEU A 51 0.79 -11.47 27.15
C LEU A 51 0.65 -12.01 28.59
N GLN A 52 1.48 -12.99 28.97
CA GLN A 52 1.57 -13.54 30.35
C GLN A 52 2.33 -12.58 31.30
N PRO A 53 2.01 -12.57 32.62
CA PRO A 53 2.61 -11.63 33.58
C PRO A 53 4.08 -11.94 33.89
N LEU A 54 4.95 -10.92 33.87
CA LEU A 54 6.33 -11.01 34.36
C LEU A 54 6.35 -10.99 35.90
N GLU A 55 7.05 -11.94 36.53
CA GLU A 55 7.23 -11.97 37.98
C GLU A 55 8.18 -10.87 38.46
N ALA A 56 7.65 -9.97 39.31
CA ALA A 56 8.36 -8.81 39.83
C ALA A 56 9.54 -9.14 40.79
N SER A 57 9.64 -10.39 41.26
CA SER A 57 10.70 -10.86 42.17
C SER A 57 12.08 -10.90 41.50
N LEU A 58 12.14 -11.21 40.20
CA LEU A 58 13.39 -11.36 39.45
C LEU A 58 14.20 -10.06 39.24
N LEU A 59 13.52 -8.91 39.28
CA LEU A 59 14.15 -7.60 39.05
C LEU A 59 14.72 -6.96 40.33
N ALA A 60 14.24 -7.36 41.50
CA ALA A 60 14.57 -6.71 42.77
C ALA A 60 15.83 -7.29 43.46
N GLU A 61 16.23 -8.52 43.15
CA GLU A 61 17.24 -9.25 43.93
C GLU A 61 18.68 -9.10 43.40
N ASN A 62 18.85 -8.69 42.13
CA ASN A 62 20.17 -8.72 41.46
C ASN A 62 20.79 -7.36 41.15
N PHE A 63 20.11 -6.25 41.44
CA PHE A 63 20.64 -4.92 41.22
C PHE A 63 20.28 -3.99 42.38
N ASP A 64 21.28 -3.40 43.03
CA ASP A 64 21.15 -2.27 43.98
C ASP A 64 20.71 -0.98 43.23
N PHE A 65 19.65 -1.06 42.41
CA PHE A 65 19.06 0.11 41.77
C PHE A 65 18.14 0.81 42.77
N GLU A 66 18.37 2.11 43.01
CA GLU A 66 17.34 2.94 43.65
C GLU A 66 16.04 2.82 42.83
N PRO A 67 14.92 2.31 43.39
CA PRO A 67 13.65 2.15 42.68
C PRO A 67 13.14 3.45 42.04
N TYR A 68 13.61 4.59 42.57
CA TYR A 68 13.37 5.93 42.07
C TYR A 68 13.99 6.19 40.70
N LEU A 69 15.29 5.91 40.54
CA LEU A 69 16.01 6.07 39.27
C LEU A 69 15.44 5.13 38.19
N PHE A 70 15.04 3.92 38.56
CA PHE A 70 14.36 2.98 37.67
C PHE A 70 12.98 3.50 37.24
N GLY A 71 12.16 4.00 38.17
CA GLY A 71 10.84 4.56 37.88
C GLY A 71 10.90 5.77 36.94
N VAL A 72 11.88 6.66 37.14
CA VAL A 72 12.15 7.79 36.24
C VAL A 72 12.59 7.28 34.87
N ALA A 73 13.66 6.47 34.78
CA ALA A 73 14.14 5.95 33.49
C ALA A 73 13.06 5.14 32.73
N PHE A 74 12.18 4.43 33.43
CA PHE A 74 11.08 3.69 32.84
C PHE A 74 10.00 4.63 32.27
N GLN A 75 9.58 5.66 33.01
CA GLN A 75 8.67 6.69 32.50
C GLN A 75 9.28 7.45 31.30
N GLU A 76 10.59 7.64 31.33
CA GLU A 76 11.38 8.28 30.27
C GLU A 76 11.46 7.48 28.97
N LEU A 77 11.35 6.15 29.05
CA LEU A 77 11.29 5.31 27.87
C LEU A 77 9.85 5.11 27.38
N LEU A 78 8.92 4.90 28.31
CA LEU A 78 7.57 4.41 28.00
C LEU A 78 6.71 5.48 27.32
N VAL A 79 6.76 6.72 27.80
CA VAL A 79 5.90 7.80 27.28
C VAL A 79 6.23 8.12 25.82
N PRO A 80 7.50 8.33 25.42
CA PRO A 80 7.87 8.52 24.01
C PRO A 80 7.49 7.35 23.11
N ILE A 81 7.71 6.12 23.57
CA ILE A 81 7.38 4.89 22.81
C ILE A 81 5.87 4.79 22.57
N VAL A 82 5.06 5.02 23.60
CA VAL A 82 3.60 5.00 23.49
C VAL A 82 3.12 6.11 22.56
N LEU A 83 3.68 7.32 22.67
CA LEU A 83 3.34 8.42 21.78
C LEU A 83 3.71 8.14 20.33
N LEU A 84 4.86 7.52 20.06
CA LEU A 84 5.22 7.07 18.73
C LEU A 84 4.31 5.97 18.21
N PHE A 85 3.94 5.02 19.06
CA PHE A 85 3.01 3.98 18.69
C PHE A 85 1.63 4.55 18.35
N LEU A 86 1.11 5.50 19.14
CA LEU A 86 -0.13 6.18 18.82
C LEU A 86 -0.01 7.00 17.54
N PHE A 87 1.11 7.72 17.39
CA PHE A 87 1.36 8.53 16.21
C PHE A 87 1.49 7.67 14.94
N SER A 88 2.07 6.47 15.05
CA SER A 88 2.23 5.56 13.91
C SER A 88 0.91 5.04 13.34
N ARG A 89 -0.16 5.09 14.14
CA ARG A 89 -1.53 4.78 13.71
C ARG A 89 -2.20 5.92 12.95
N THR A 90 -1.60 7.11 12.91
CA THR A 90 -2.19 8.27 12.22
C THR A 90 -1.94 8.21 10.71
N PRO A 91 -2.87 8.74 9.89
CA PRO A 91 -2.66 8.85 8.44
C PRO A 91 -1.49 9.78 8.09
N LEU A 92 -1.21 10.76 8.94
CA LEU A 92 -0.07 11.68 8.78
C LEU A 92 1.26 10.93 8.83
N PHE A 93 1.46 10.07 9.83
CA PHE A 93 2.67 9.26 9.94
C PHE A 93 2.84 8.33 8.72
N ARG A 94 1.76 7.64 8.32
CA ARG A 94 1.80 6.75 7.15
C ARG A 94 2.29 7.51 5.91
N ARG A 95 1.71 8.68 5.60
CA ARG A 95 2.14 9.49 4.45
C ARG A 95 3.59 9.93 4.54
N LEU A 96 4.05 10.39 5.70
CA LEU A 96 5.43 10.85 5.92
C LEU A 96 6.47 9.71 5.78
N VAL A 97 6.08 8.48 6.10
CA VAL A 97 6.96 7.31 6.04
C VAL A 97 6.94 6.63 4.68
N THR A 98 5.79 6.56 4.00
CA THR A 98 5.66 5.86 2.71
C THR A 98 5.96 6.75 1.50
N SER A 99 5.79 8.06 1.62
CA SER A 99 6.02 8.97 0.49
C SER A 99 7.52 9.18 0.24
N GLU A 100 7.92 9.13 -1.04
CA GLU A 100 9.28 9.50 -1.45
C GLU A 100 9.55 10.99 -1.26
N LYS A 101 8.52 11.83 -1.46
CA LYS A 101 8.60 13.29 -1.31
C LYS A 101 7.68 13.77 -0.20
N ARG A 102 8.20 14.59 0.70
CA ARG A 102 7.43 15.16 1.82
C ARG A 102 6.66 16.37 1.31
N GLU A 103 5.36 16.39 1.54
CA GLU A 103 4.57 17.60 1.29
C GLU A 103 4.81 18.64 2.39
N PRO A 104 5.01 19.93 2.05
CA PRO A 104 5.19 20.99 3.04
C PRO A 104 4.05 21.05 4.07
N ALA A 105 2.81 20.77 3.64
CA ALA A 105 1.64 20.77 4.51
C ALA A 105 1.70 19.66 5.59
N ASP A 106 2.18 18.47 5.23
CA ASP A 106 2.32 17.36 6.18
C ASP A 106 3.51 17.59 7.13
N THR A 107 4.60 18.18 6.63
CA THR A 107 5.72 18.65 7.47
C THR A 107 5.26 19.70 8.50
N LEU A 108 4.42 20.65 8.09
CA LEU A 108 3.87 21.66 9.01
C LEU A 108 2.96 21.04 10.08
N LYS A 109 2.08 20.11 9.69
CA LYS A 109 1.21 19.37 10.64
C LYS A 109 2.04 18.58 11.65
N LEU A 110 3.12 17.94 11.21
CA LEU A 110 4.06 17.24 12.09
C LEU A 110 4.68 18.20 13.11
N ILE A 111 5.22 19.33 12.65
CA ILE A 111 5.84 20.34 13.53
C ILE A 111 4.83 20.82 14.57
N LEU A 112 3.61 21.20 14.16
CA LEU A 112 2.55 21.65 15.07
C LEU A 112 2.17 20.58 16.10
N ALA A 113 2.00 19.33 15.66
CA ALA A 113 1.66 18.22 16.56
C ALA A 113 2.77 17.99 17.60
N LEU A 114 4.04 18.04 17.18
CA LEU A 114 5.18 17.86 18.07
C LEU A 114 5.37 19.04 19.02
N ILE A 115 5.10 20.28 18.58
CA ILE A 115 5.10 21.47 19.47
C ILE A 115 4.07 21.30 20.60
N VAL A 116 2.83 20.92 20.26
CA VAL A 116 1.76 20.71 21.24
C VAL A 116 2.18 19.62 22.24
N LEU A 117 2.71 18.51 21.73
CA LEU A 117 3.15 17.39 22.55
C LEU A 117 4.30 17.79 23.48
N GLN A 118 5.25 18.57 22.96
CA GLN A 118 6.38 19.08 23.72
C GLN A 118 5.96 20.11 24.79
N LEU A 119 4.93 20.92 24.55
CA LEU A 119 4.35 21.83 25.54
C LEU A 119 3.64 21.07 26.67
N LEU A 120 2.79 20.09 26.32
CA LEU A 120 2.13 19.24 27.30
C LEU A 120 3.14 18.51 28.18
N PHE A 121 4.21 18.00 27.56
CA PHE A 121 5.29 17.34 28.26
C PHE A 121 6.10 18.32 29.13
N GLY A 122 6.40 19.52 28.62
CA GLY A 122 7.04 20.58 29.37
C GLY A 122 6.24 20.98 30.61
N LEU A 123 4.92 21.07 30.51
CA LEU A 123 4.03 21.38 31.64
C LEU A 123 4.01 20.24 32.67
N TYR A 124 3.95 18.99 32.21
CA TYR A 124 4.08 17.80 33.06
C TYR A 124 5.40 17.83 33.83
N ARG A 125 6.52 18.11 33.13
CA ARG A 125 7.85 18.24 33.73
C ARG A 125 7.91 19.40 34.72
N PHE A 126 7.39 20.59 34.38
CA PHE A 126 7.39 21.74 35.28
C PHE A 126 6.72 21.41 36.61
N GLY A 127 5.55 20.78 36.55
CA GLY A 127 4.86 20.27 37.73
C GLY A 127 5.76 19.30 38.50
N PHE A 128 6.26 18.27 37.84
CA PHE A 128 7.04 17.19 38.45
C PHE A 128 8.35 17.68 39.11
N THR A 129 9.13 18.51 38.42
CA THR A 129 10.46 18.99 38.86
C THR A 129 10.36 19.92 40.07
N ARG A 130 9.27 20.67 40.22
CA ARG A 130 9.02 21.51 41.41
C ARG A 130 8.70 20.69 42.65
N PHE A 131 8.30 19.42 42.50
CA PHE A 131 7.91 18.54 43.61
C PHE A 131 8.99 17.53 44.02
N LEU A 132 10.04 17.34 43.22
CA LEU A 132 11.10 16.36 43.46
C LEU A 132 12.47 16.98 43.16
N ASP A 133 13.30 17.13 44.20
CA ASP A 133 14.63 17.73 44.12
C ASP A 133 15.50 17.04 43.04
N GLY A 134 15.87 17.80 42.01
CA GLY A 134 17.09 17.55 41.25
C GLY A 134 17.03 16.60 40.04
N SER A 135 15.86 16.11 39.61
CA SER A 135 15.83 15.27 38.38
C SER A 135 16.05 16.13 37.11
N GLN A 136 17.14 15.83 36.38
CA GLN A 136 17.68 16.59 35.25
C GLN A 136 17.35 15.93 33.89
N VAL A 137 16.17 15.33 33.72
CA VAL A 137 15.85 14.58 32.49
C VAL A 137 15.18 15.46 31.43
N SER A 138 15.62 15.34 30.18
CA SER A 138 15.25 16.25 29.08
C SER A 138 14.87 15.49 27.80
N PHE A 139 13.56 15.39 27.55
CA PHE A 139 12.98 14.80 26.33
C PHE A 139 12.89 15.75 25.14
N GLY A 140 13.37 16.99 25.27
CA GLY A 140 13.34 17.96 24.19
C GLY A 140 13.96 17.39 22.91
N PHE A 141 15.04 16.62 23.06
CA PHE A 141 15.73 15.97 21.95
C PHE A 141 14.88 14.90 21.24
N PHE A 142 14.03 14.17 21.95
CA PHE A 142 13.25 13.10 21.33
C PHE A 142 12.31 13.64 20.25
N PHE A 143 11.51 14.66 20.56
CA PHE A 143 10.60 15.24 19.59
C PHE A 143 11.35 15.87 18.42
N VAL A 144 12.49 16.50 18.70
CA VAL A 144 13.41 17.09 17.72
C VAL A 144 13.98 16.03 16.76
N ILE A 145 14.36 14.86 17.28
CA ILE A 145 14.81 13.71 16.49
C ILE A 145 13.68 13.22 15.57
N VAL A 146 12.47 13.04 16.12
CA VAL A 146 11.29 12.61 15.34
C VAL A 146 10.96 13.63 14.24
N ALA A 147 11.05 14.93 14.54
CA ALA A 147 10.85 15.99 13.54
C ALA A 147 11.91 15.95 12.43
N GLY A 148 13.19 15.78 12.77
CA GLY A 148 14.26 15.61 11.79
C GLY A 148 14.06 14.38 10.91
N LEU A 149 13.76 13.22 11.52
CA LEU A 149 13.56 11.95 10.80
C LEU A 149 12.39 12.00 9.83
N LEU A 150 11.23 12.50 10.28
CA LEU A 150 10.00 12.47 9.49
C LEU A 150 9.85 13.70 8.60
N GLY A 151 10.20 14.88 9.10
CA GLY A 151 9.98 16.17 8.45
C GLY A 151 11.21 16.76 7.75
N GLY A 152 12.41 16.17 7.95
CA GLY A 152 13.66 16.66 7.35
C GLY A 152 14.33 17.76 8.16
N TRP A 153 15.40 18.32 7.61
CA TRP A 153 16.18 19.34 8.32
C TRP A 153 15.38 20.60 8.67
N PRO A 154 14.42 21.10 7.86
CA PRO A 154 13.65 22.28 8.24
C PRO A 154 12.77 22.02 9.47
N ALA A 155 12.14 20.85 9.54
CA ALA A 155 11.33 20.47 10.69
C ALA A 155 12.18 20.23 11.94
N GLY A 156 13.32 19.55 11.78
CA GLY A 156 14.29 19.35 12.85
C GLY A 156 14.85 20.68 13.39
N LEU A 157 15.16 21.63 12.51
CA LEU A 157 15.64 22.96 12.88
C LEU A 157 14.57 23.76 13.63
N ILE A 158 13.35 23.84 13.08
CA ILE A 158 12.25 24.60 13.69
C ILE A 158 11.91 24.04 15.06
N LEU A 159 11.78 22.71 15.18
CA LEU A 159 11.46 22.11 16.46
C LEU A 159 12.65 22.18 17.43
N GLY A 160 13.88 22.12 16.91
CA GLY A 160 15.09 22.35 17.69
C GLY A 160 15.13 23.75 18.29
N LEU A 161 14.81 24.79 17.50
CA LEU A 161 14.69 26.18 17.95
C LEU A 161 13.56 26.34 18.97
N PHE A 162 12.42 25.69 18.75
CA PHE A 162 11.32 25.70 19.71
C PHE A 162 11.72 25.04 21.04
N SER A 163 12.34 23.86 20.98
CA SER A 163 12.87 23.14 22.13
C SER A 163 13.90 23.97 22.88
N PHE A 164 14.73 24.73 22.15
CA PHE A 164 15.71 25.64 22.71
C PHE A 164 15.02 26.72 23.56
N VAL A 165 14.03 27.41 23.00
CA VAL A 165 13.27 28.46 23.72
C VAL A 165 12.57 27.88 24.95
N LEU A 166 11.90 26.74 24.78
CA LEU A 166 11.12 26.12 25.84
C LEU A 166 12.01 25.65 27.00
N MET A 167 13.12 24.97 26.70
CA MET A 167 14.04 24.45 27.71
C MET A 167 14.76 25.58 28.44
N GLY A 168 15.23 26.60 27.71
CA GLY A 168 15.86 27.78 28.30
C GLY A 168 14.91 28.55 29.23
N GLY A 169 13.68 28.79 28.79
CA GLY A 169 12.66 29.45 29.62
C GLY A 169 12.31 28.66 30.88
N MET A 170 12.19 27.34 30.77
CA MET A 170 11.91 26.45 31.89
C MET A 170 13.02 26.45 32.94
N ASP A 171 14.26 26.38 32.52
CA ASP A 171 15.38 26.39 33.45
C ASP A 171 15.52 27.75 34.16
N ILE A 172 15.27 28.86 33.46
CA ILE A 172 15.18 30.19 34.07
C ILE A 172 14.06 30.20 35.13
N LEU A 173 12.88 29.64 34.85
CA LEU A 173 11.78 29.59 35.82
C LEU A 173 12.07 28.71 37.05
N LEU A 174 12.88 27.66 36.91
CA LEU A 174 13.15 26.68 37.97
C LEU A 174 14.38 27.01 38.82
N PHE A 175 15.42 27.64 38.25
CA PHE A 175 16.74 27.79 38.91
C PHE A 175 17.12 29.23 39.28
N HIS A 176 16.27 30.23 39.02
CA HIS A 176 16.59 31.64 39.23
C HIS A 176 16.64 32.13 40.70
N THR A 177 16.54 31.24 41.69
CA THR A 177 16.32 31.65 43.09
C THR A 177 17.55 31.69 44.00
N ALA A 178 18.74 31.21 43.60
CA ALA A 178 19.88 31.13 44.54
C ALA A 178 21.19 31.80 44.07
N GLU A 179 21.59 31.71 42.79
CA GLU A 179 22.93 32.16 42.33
C GLU A 179 22.93 33.39 41.41
N THR A 180 21.77 33.81 40.91
CA THR A 180 21.65 34.83 39.83
C THR A 180 21.05 36.17 40.28
N ALA A 181 20.90 36.40 41.58
CA ALA A 181 20.15 37.54 42.14
C ALA A 181 20.70 38.93 41.77
N ASN A 182 21.95 39.03 41.29
CA ASN A 182 22.62 40.28 40.94
C ASN A 182 22.84 40.50 39.42
N LEU A 183 22.36 39.61 38.56
CA LEU A 183 22.47 39.78 37.10
C LEU A 183 21.23 40.48 36.56
N SER A 184 21.39 41.31 35.51
CA SER A 184 20.22 41.88 34.83
C SER A 184 19.47 40.77 34.09
N PHE A 185 18.16 40.94 33.90
CA PHE A 185 17.35 39.99 33.13
C PHE A 185 17.90 39.78 31.70
N ALA A 186 18.51 40.82 31.12
CA ALA A 186 19.18 40.74 29.82
C ALA A 186 20.44 39.88 29.88
N ASP A 187 21.24 39.98 30.94
CA ASP A 187 22.45 39.16 31.13
C ASP A 187 22.08 37.70 31.39
N ILE A 188 21.00 37.43 32.13
CA ILE A 188 20.49 36.07 32.35
C ILE A 188 20.02 35.48 31.04
N LEU A 189 19.27 36.22 30.22
CA LEU A 189 18.86 35.72 28.90
C LEU A 189 20.07 35.50 27.99
N PHE A 190 21.02 36.43 27.98
CA PHE A 190 22.21 36.36 27.12
C PHE A 190 23.09 35.17 27.50
N ASP A 191 23.41 35.01 28.78
CA ASP A 191 24.26 33.92 29.28
C ASP A 191 23.55 32.56 29.18
N TYR A 192 22.25 32.51 29.49
CA TYR A 192 21.50 31.26 29.47
C TYR A 192 21.21 30.75 28.05
N PHE A 193 20.88 31.61 27.09
CA PHE A 193 20.53 31.16 25.74
C PHE A 193 21.73 31.01 24.80
N LEU A 194 22.79 31.80 24.96
CA LEU A 194 23.96 31.72 24.07
C LEU A 194 25.06 30.81 24.60
N PHE A 195 25.16 30.64 25.93
CA PHE A 195 26.29 29.93 26.54
C PHE A 195 25.90 28.67 27.31
N ARG A 196 24.61 28.28 27.39
CA ARG A 196 24.20 26.96 27.91
C ARG A 196 24.16 25.91 26.81
N PRO A 197 25.10 24.96 26.79
CA PRO A 197 25.25 24.05 25.66
C PRO A 197 24.07 23.08 25.51
N ARG A 198 23.46 22.59 26.60
CA ARG A 198 22.27 21.71 26.50
C ARG A 198 21.17 22.27 25.61
N VAL A 199 21.01 23.59 25.61
CA VAL A 199 19.94 24.28 24.88
C VAL A 199 20.26 24.30 23.37
N LEU A 200 21.51 24.58 23.00
CA LEU A 200 21.98 24.60 21.60
C LEU A 200 22.03 23.20 20.95
N GLY A 201 22.20 22.15 21.75
CA GLY A 201 22.23 20.76 21.26
C GLY A 201 20.97 20.36 20.50
N ALA A 202 19.81 20.95 20.80
CA ALA A 202 18.53 20.57 20.19
C ALA A 202 18.45 21.05 18.74
N ILE A 203 18.84 22.30 18.51
CA ILE A 203 18.94 22.90 17.18
C ILE A 203 19.85 22.05 16.30
N TRP A 204 21.03 21.71 16.82
CA TRP A 204 22.02 20.98 16.05
C TRP A 204 21.60 19.52 15.78
N LEU A 205 21.12 18.80 16.80
CA LEU A 205 20.70 17.41 16.68
C LEU A 205 19.56 17.22 15.67
N GLY A 206 18.50 18.05 15.75
CA GLY A 206 17.38 17.99 14.81
C GLY A 206 17.80 18.30 13.37
N THR A 207 18.66 19.31 13.20
CA THR A 207 19.17 19.70 11.88
C THR A 207 20.03 18.60 11.26
N VAL A 208 21.00 18.06 12.00
CA VAL A 208 21.90 17.00 11.52
C VAL A 208 21.12 15.74 11.18
N ILE A 209 20.23 15.29 12.07
CA ILE A 209 19.42 14.09 11.81
C ILE A 209 18.49 14.31 10.61
N GLY A 210 17.93 15.51 10.46
CA GLY A 210 17.11 15.85 9.31
C GLY A 210 17.88 15.82 7.98
N LEU A 211 19.11 16.34 7.96
CA LEU A 211 20.00 16.28 6.79
C LEU A 211 20.34 14.84 6.42
N TRP A 212 20.68 14.01 7.41
CA TRP A 212 20.92 12.58 7.20
C TRP A 212 19.68 11.83 6.71
N ALA A 213 18.50 12.15 7.25
CA ALA A 213 17.24 11.57 6.81
C ALA A 213 16.91 11.93 5.36
N GLU A 214 17.33 13.10 4.88
CA GLU A 214 17.21 13.50 3.48
C GLU A 214 18.23 12.78 2.59
N LEU A 215 19.48 12.70 3.02
CA LEU A 215 20.55 11.99 2.30
C LEU A 215 20.17 10.51 2.04
N LEU A 216 19.48 9.88 2.98
CA LEU A 216 19.09 8.48 2.91
C LEU A 216 17.80 8.23 2.11
N GLY A 217 17.02 9.27 1.80
CA GLY A 217 15.82 9.20 0.97
C GLY A 217 14.82 8.10 1.41
N ALA A 218 14.24 7.40 0.44
CA ALA A 218 13.29 6.30 0.68
C ALA A 218 13.87 5.14 1.52
N ARG A 219 15.20 5.00 1.56
CA ARG A 219 15.90 3.93 2.27
C ARG A 219 16.16 4.25 3.74
N ARG A 220 15.78 5.44 4.22
CA ARG A 220 16.10 5.92 5.57
C ARG A 220 15.69 4.99 6.71
N TYR A 221 14.62 4.21 6.54
CA TYR A 221 14.15 3.28 7.56
C TYR A 221 14.71 1.85 7.43
N LEU A 222 15.69 1.58 6.57
CA LEU A 222 16.36 0.26 6.54
C LEU A 222 17.17 0.03 7.83
N PRO A 223 17.32 -1.23 8.33
CA PRO A 223 18.00 -1.50 9.60
C PRO A 223 19.44 -0.94 9.65
N ALA A 224 20.18 -1.07 8.56
CA ALA A 224 21.54 -0.54 8.46
C ALA A 224 21.58 1.00 8.51
N ASN A 225 20.57 1.67 7.98
CA ASN A 225 20.49 3.13 7.97
C ASN A 225 20.02 3.68 9.32
N ALA A 226 19.14 2.96 10.00
CA ALA A 226 18.78 3.24 11.39
C ALA A 226 19.98 3.16 12.32
N LEU A 227 20.82 2.13 12.16
CA LEU A 227 22.08 2.03 12.90
C LEU A 227 23.01 3.22 12.60
N ARG A 228 23.13 3.62 11.33
CA ARG A 228 23.92 4.81 10.96
C ARG A 228 23.35 6.09 11.58
N MET A 229 22.03 6.27 11.59
CA MET A 229 21.37 7.42 12.21
C MET A 229 21.57 7.44 13.73
N ALA A 230 21.51 6.27 14.38
CA ALA A 230 21.82 6.14 15.80
C ALA A 230 23.27 6.58 16.06
N ILE A 231 24.23 6.00 15.34
CA ILE A 231 25.65 6.35 15.46
C ILE A 231 25.88 7.85 15.21
N VAL A 232 25.24 8.44 14.19
CA VAL A 232 25.32 9.88 13.92
C VAL A 232 24.79 10.68 15.09
N ALA A 233 23.60 10.35 15.62
CA ALA A 233 23.04 11.04 16.78
C ALA A 233 23.96 10.95 18.00
N GLU A 234 24.57 9.78 18.24
CA GLU A 234 25.49 9.53 19.35
C GLU A 234 26.80 10.30 19.20
N VAL A 235 27.50 10.14 18.07
CA VAL A 235 28.72 10.89 17.76
C VAL A 235 28.45 12.38 17.81
N SER A 236 27.27 12.79 17.35
CA SER A 236 26.82 14.16 17.44
C SER A 236 26.81 14.62 18.91
N ILE A 237 26.01 13.96 19.74
CA ILE A 237 25.86 14.30 21.17
C ILE A 237 27.22 14.37 21.89
N VAL A 238 28.11 13.41 21.62
CA VAL A 238 29.47 13.38 22.18
C VAL A 238 30.33 14.54 21.69
N ALA A 239 30.36 14.80 20.38
CA ALA A 239 31.12 15.90 19.80
C ALA A 239 30.64 17.26 20.35
N PHE A 240 29.32 17.42 20.49
CA PHE A 240 28.73 18.59 21.10
C PHE A 240 29.16 18.77 22.57
N ALA A 241 29.14 17.69 23.35
CA ALA A 241 29.59 17.71 24.74
C ALA A 241 31.08 18.07 24.88
N MET A 242 31.94 17.55 23.99
CA MET A 242 33.37 17.89 23.99
C MET A 242 33.64 19.35 23.64
N LEU A 243 32.95 19.88 22.62
CA LEU A 243 33.11 21.27 22.18
C LEU A 243 32.60 22.30 23.19
N SER A 244 31.81 21.88 24.16
CA SER A 244 31.18 22.76 25.13
C SER A 244 31.90 22.85 26.47
N GLU A 245 33.07 22.22 26.60
CA GLU A 245 33.90 22.15 27.82
C GLU A 245 33.17 21.48 29.02
N TRP A 246 32.44 20.39 28.73
CA TRP A 246 31.68 19.67 29.73
C TRP A 246 32.58 18.68 30.52
N GLY A 247 32.71 18.86 31.84
CA GLY A 247 33.42 18.01 32.78
C GLY A 247 32.93 16.55 32.82
N ALA A 248 33.87 15.64 33.12
CA ALA A 248 33.72 14.21 32.87
C ALA A 248 32.66 13.48 33.73
N GLU A 249 32.31 14.00 34.92
CA GLU A 249 31.40 13.31 35.87
C GLU A 249 29.93 13.26 35.42
N TRP A 250 29.52 14.17 34.54
CA TRP A 250 28.14 14.33 34.08
C TRP A 250 27.85 13.43 32.88
N TYR A 251 28.92 12.94 32.24
CA TYR A 251 28.89 12.04 31.10
C TYR A 251 28.25 10.69 31.47
N VAL A 252 28.59 10.13 32.62
CA VAL A 252 28.11 8.79 33.00
C VAL A 252 26.68 8.82 33.55
N THR A 253 26.32 9.86 34.30
CA THR A 253 25.05 9.95 35.03
C THR A 253 23.88 10.48 34.19
N ILE A 254 24.14 11.32 33.18
CA ILE A 254 23.08 11.94 32.36
C ILE A 254 23.18 11.52 30.89
N LEU A 255 24.40 11.43 30.33
CA LEU A 255 24.55 11.09 28.91
C LEU A 255 24.18 9.63 28.68
N LEU A 256 24.80 8.69 29.40
CA LEU A 256 24.65 7.25 29.16
C LEU A 256 23.18 6.78 29.19
N PRO A 257 22.33 7.19 30.15
CA PRO A 257 20.91 6.83 30.14
C PRO A 257 20.15 7.45 28.96
N ASN A 258 20.43 8.71 28.61
CA ASN A 258 19.80 9.38 27.47
C ASN A 258 20.18 8.73 26.13
N VAL A 259 21.43 8.30 26.00
CA VAL A 259 21.95 7.54 24.85
C VAL A 259 21.19 6.23 24.71
N VAL A 260 21.07 5.47 25.80
CA VAL A 260 20.33 4.20 25.79
C VAL A 260 18.86 4.41 25.45
N ILE A 261 18.19 5.39 26.07
CA ILE A 261 16.77 5.69 25.83
C ILE A 261 16.54 6.15 24.39
N THR A 262 17.38 7.05 23.89
CA THR A 262 17.27 7.57 22.52
C THR A 262 17.52 6.47 21.49
N SER A 263 18.51 5.61 21.73
CA SER A 263 18.82 4.45 20.89
C SER A 263 17.64 3.48 20.83
N LEU A 264 17.05 3.11 21.98
CA LEU A 264 15.90 2.23 22.03
C LEU A 264 14.66 2.84 21.36
N ALA A 265 14.42 4.13 21.57
CA ALA A 265 13.30 4.83 20.96
C ALA A 265 13.47 4.94 19.43
N LEU A 266 14.69 5.15 18.94
CA LEU A 266 15.01 5.17 17.51
C LEU A 266 14.85 3.79 16.87
N ILE A 267 15.29 2.73 17.55
CA ILE A 267 15.09 1.34 17.09
C ILE A 267 13.59 1.06 16.97
N PHE A 268 12.81 1.36 18.02
CA PHE A 268 11.37 1.16 18.01
C PHE A 268 10.68 1.96 16.90
N PHE A 269 11.08 3.21 16.72
CA PHE A 269 10.59 4.09 15.66
C PHE A 269 10.84 3.49 14.27
N VAL A 270 12.07 3.01 14.02
CA VAL A 270 12.45 2.40 12.75
C VAL A 270 11.68 1.11 12.49
N MET A 271 11.55 0.24 13.49
CA MET A 271 10.77 -0.99 13.37
C MET A 271 9.31 -0.69 13.02
N THR A 272 8.75 0.35 13.64
CA THR A 272 7.38 0.80 13.37
C THR A 272 7.23 1.42 11.99
N ALA A 273 8.21 2.21 11.55
CA ALA A 273 8.22 2.76 10.20
C ALA A 273 8.32 1.65 9.15
N GLN A 274 9.19 0.64 9.37
CA GLN A 274 9.34 -0.52 8.49
C GLN A 274 8.07 -1.35 8.40
N SER A 275 7.39 -1.60 9.53
CA SER A 275 6.15 -2.39 9.52
C SER A 275 5.06 -1.70 8.70
N VAL A 276 4.94 -0.37 8.84
CA VAL A 276 4.01 0.45 8.04
C VAL A 276 4.38 0.43 6.56
N GLN A 277 5.67 0.54 6.21
CA GLN A 277 6.12 0.44 4.80
C GLN A 277 5.86 -0.94 4.20
N ALA A 278 6.14 -2.01 4.96
CA ALA A 278 5.92 -3.37 4.52
C ALA A 278 4.43 -3.67 4.28
N GLU A 279 3.55 -3.16 5.15
CA GLU A 279 2.10 -3.28 4.98
C GLU A 279 1.62 -2.53 3.73
N ALA A 280 2.09 -1.30 3.51
CA ALA A 280 1.77 -0.54 2.30
C ALA A 280 2.25 -1.26 1.02
N GLY A 281 3.46 -1.83 1.04
CA GLY A 281 4.00 -2.60 -0.08
C GLY A 281 3.20 -3.88 -0.37
N ARG A 282 2.72 -4.57 0.67
CA ARG A 282 1.83 -5.74 0.52
C ARG A 282 0.51 -5.36 -0.14
N GLN A 283 -0.12 -4.27 0.32
CA GLN A 283 -1.38 -3.79 -0.26
C GLN A 283 -1.26 -3.45 -1.75
N GLN A 284 -0.17 -2.78 -2.14
CA GLN A 284 0.11 -2.50 -3.54
C GLN A 284 0.32 -3.77 -4.37
N ALA A 285 1.05 -4.75 -3.82
CA ALA A 285 1.27 -6.02 -4.49
C ALA A 285 -0.03 -6.83 -4.68
N ASP A 286 -0.91 -6.83 -3.67
CA ASP A 286 -2.20 -7.52 -3.74
C ASP A 286 -3.15 -6.86 -4.76
N GLN A 287 -3.15 -5.52 -4.84
CA GLN A 287 -3.90 -4.79 -5.88
C GLN A 287 -3.40 -5.14 -7.28
N ALA A 288 -2.09 -5.08 -7.51
CA ALA A 288 -1.50 -5.43 -8.80
C ALA A 288 -1.80 -6.88 -9.22
N ARG A 289 -1.82 -7.81 -8.27
CA ARG A 289 -2.21 -9.21 -8.51
C ARG A 289 -3.67 -9.35 -8.94
N LEU A 290 -4.57 -8.59 -8.30
CA LEU A 290 -5.99 -8.63 -8.62
C LEU A 290 -6.27 -8.03 -10.01
N GLU A 291 -5.61 -6.93 -10.36
CA GLU A 291 -5.70 -6.33 -11.69
C GLU A 291 -5.20 -7.29 -12.78
N LEU A 292 -4.07 -7.98 -12.55
CA LEU A 292 -3.55 -8.97 -13.47
C LEU A 292 -4.54 -10.13 -13.69
N ALA A 293 -5.10 -10.68 -12.60
CA ALA A 293 -6.07 -11.77 -12.68
C ALA A 293 -7.34 -11.36 -13.45
N GLN A 294 -7.81 -10.11 -13.28
CA GLN A 294 -8.94 -9.57 -14.04
C GLN A 294 -8.63 -9.44 -15.54
N ALA A 295 -7.43 -8.98 -15.89
CA ALA A 295 -6.98 -8.90 -17.28
C ALA A 295 -6.89 -10.29 -17.95
N GLU A 296 -6.37 -11.29 -17.24
CA GLU A 296 -6.31 -12.68 -17.74
C GLU A 296 -7.71 -13.28 -17.96
N LEU A 297 -8.65 -13.02 -17.04
CA LEU A 297 -10.04 -13.44 -17.20
C LEU A 297 -10.71 -12.76 -18.41
N ALA A 298 -10.52 -11.45 -18.56
CA ALA A 298 -11.05 -10.70 -19.69
C ALA A 298 -10.49 -11.22 -21.03
N LEU A 299 -9.19 -11.50 -21.09
CA LEU A 299 -8.55 -12.11 -22.26
C LEU A 299 -9.14 -13.49 -22.57
N THR A 300 -9.31 -14.32 -21.54
CA THR A 300 -9.91 -15.66 -21.69
C THR A 300 -11.34 -15.56 -22.21
N GLN A 301 -12.15 -14.65 -21.66
CA GLN A 301 -13.51 -14.41 -22.10
C GLN A 301 -13.58 -13.89 -23.54
N ALA A 302 -12.66 -13.00 -23.94
CA ALA A 302 -12.56 -12.52 -25.30
C ALA A 302 -12.19 -13.65 -26.27
N LYS A 303 -11.22 -14.51 -25.92
CA LYS A 303 -10.86 -15.70 -26.70
C LYS A 303 -12.03 -16.66 -26.85
N LEU A 304 -12.76 -16.95 -25.76
CA LEU A 304 -13.96 -17.80 -25.79
C LEU A 304 -15.06 -17.18 -26.65
N THR A 305 -15.24 -15.86 -26.62
CA THR A 305 -16.22 -15.16 -27.44
C THR A 305 -15.84 -15.21 -28.92
N ALA A 306 -14.56 -15.01 -29.25
CA ALA A 306 -14.04 -15.15 -30.61
C ALA A 306 -14.22 -16.58 -31.14
N LEU A 307 -13.90 -17.60 -30.33
CA LEU A 307 -14.14 -19.01 -30.67
C LEU A 307 -15.63 -19.29 -30.90
N ARG A 308 -16.53 -18.76 -30.06
CA ARG A 308 -17.98 -18.90 -30.26
C ARG A 308 -18.47 -18.21 -31.54
N ALA A 309 -17.88 -17.07 -31.91
CA ALA A 309 -18.23 -16.35 -33.12
C ALA A 309 -17.82 -17.09 -34.40
N GLN A 310 -16.83 -17.99 -34.34
CA GLN A 310 -16.43 -18.84 -35.48
C GLN A 310 -17.47 -19.91 -35.86
N ILE A 311 -18.50 -20.15 -35.03
CA ILE A 311 -19.60 -21.08 -35.34
C ILE A 311 -20.86 -20.26 -35.68
N ASN A 312 -21.32 -20.30 -36.94
CA ASN A 312 -22.59 -19.69 -37.35
C ASN A 312 -23.77 -20.51 -36.76
N PRO A 313 -24.47 -20.03 -35.71
CA PRO A 313 -25.49 -20.84 -35.04
C PRO A 313 -26.69 -21.10 -35.96
N HIS A 314 -27.01 -20.15 -36.84
CA HIS A 314 -28.12 -20.27 -37.78
C HIS A 314 -27.86 -21.36 -38.82
N PHE A 315 -26.65 -21.39 -39.39
CA PHE A 315 -26.23 -22.47 -40.28
C PHE A 315 -26.38 -23.84 -39.59
N LEU A 316 -25.86 -23.98 -38.36
CA LEU A 316 -25.95 -25.23 -37.62
C LEU A 316 -27.39 -25.70 -37.40
N PHE A 317 -28.29 -24.81 -36.97
CA PHE A 317 -29.70 -25.14 -36.79
C PHE A 317 -30.35 -25.58 -38.10
N ASN A 318 -30.03 -24.89 -39.21
CA ASN A 318 -30.57 -25.22 -40.53
C ASN A 318 -30.06 -26.58 -41.01
N SER A 319 -28.75 -26.84 -40.91
CA SER A 319 -28.16 -28.13 -41.28
C SER A 319 -28.80 -29.28 -40.51
N ILE A 320 -28.99 -29.16 -39.18
CA ILE A 320 -29.62 -30.20 -38.36
C ILE A 320 -31.08 -30.42 -38.77
N ASN A 321 -31.83 -29.35 -39.06
CA ASN A 321 -33.22 -29.46 -39.49
C ASN A 321 -33.35 -30.15 -40.86
N THR A 322 -32.48 -29.81 -41.82
CA THR A 322 -32.40 -30.47 -43.13
C THR A 322 -32.05 -31.95 -42.97
N ILE A 323 -31.03 -32.28 -42.17
CA ILE A 323 -30.68 -33.67 -41.86
C ILE A 323 -31.87 -34.40 -41.23
N ARG A 324 -32.58 -33.78 -40.28
CA ARG A 324 -33.75 -34.39 -39.62
C ARG A 324 -34.89 -34.69 -40.61
N TYR A 325 -35.06 -33.86 -41.64
CA TYR A 325 -35.99 -34.15 -42.74
C TYR A 325 -35.54 -35.40 -43.51
N PHE A 326 -34.28 -35.44 -43.96
CA PHE A 326 -33.73 -36.56 -44.73
C PHE A 326 -33.67 -37.87 -43.94
N VAL A 327 -33.47 -37.85 -42.61
CA VAL A 327 -33.55 -39.07 -41.78
C VAL A 327 -34.88 -39.82 -41.98
N ARG A 328 -35.96 -39.11 -42.30
CA ARG A 328 -37.30 -39.70 -42.52
C ARG A 328 -37.60 -40.00 -43.99
N THR A 329 -37.04 -39.24 -44.92
CA THR A 329 -37.39 -39.30 -46.35
C THR A 329 -36.34 -40.05 -47.18
N ASP A 330 -35.06 -39.86 -46.89
CA ASP A 330 -33.92 -40.56 -47.50
C ASP A 330 -32.74 -40.67 -46.51
N PRO A 331 -32.67 -41.78 -45.75
CA PRO A 331 -31.66 -42.00 -44.72
C PRO A 331 -30.21 -42.05 -45.24
N GLU A 332 -29.98 -42.36 -46.51
CA GLU A 332 -28.62 -42.38 -47.07
C GLU A 332 -28.10 -40.95 -47.27
N THR A 333 -28.92 -40.09 -47.88
CA THR A 333 -28.61 -38.64 -47.98
C THR A 333 -28.39 -38.03 -46.59
N ALA A 334 -29.20 -38.40 -45.59
CA ALA A 334 -28.98 -37.92 -44.22
C ALA A 334 -27.60 -38.32 -43.64
N ARG A 335 -27.11 -39.51 -43.97
CA ARG A 335 -25.81 -40.01 -43.51
C ARG A 335 -24.66 -39.25 -44.17
N GLU A 336 -24.78 -38.94 -45.46
CA GLU A 336 -23.82 -38.11 -46.20
C GLU A 336 -23.75 -36.69 -45.64
N LEU A 337 -24.90 -36.05 -45.43
CA LEU A 337 -24.97 -34.70 -44.85
C LEU A 337 -24.41 -34.63 -43.42
N LEU A 338 -24.57 -35.68 -42.61
CA LEU A 338 -23.92 -35.81 -41.30
C LEU A 338 -22.39 -35.89 -41.42
N GLY A 339 -21.88 -36.55 -42.46
CA GLY A 339 -20.46 -36.57 -42.80
C GLY A 339 -19.93 -35.18 -43.12
N HIS A 340 -20.60 -34.45 -44.01
CA HIS A 340 -20.24 -33.07 -44.35
C HIS A 340 -20.30 -32.13 -43.15
N LEU A 341 -21.33 -32.24 -42.30
CA LEU A 341 -21.43 -31.45 -41.07
C LEU A 341 -20.25 -31.74 -40.12
N SER A 342 -19.85 -33.01 -40.00
CA SER A 342 -18.70 -33.41 -39.18
C SER A 342 -17.39 -32.86 -39.72
N GLU A 343 -17.22 -32.87 -41.05
CA GLU A 343 -16.05 -32.33 -41.73
C GLU A 343 -15.90 -30.81 -41.51
N ILE A 344 -17.00 -30.05 -41.61
CA ILE A 344 -17.03 -28.61 -41.33
C ILE A 344 -16.60 -28.33 -39.88
N PHE A 345 -17.11 -29.08 -38.91
CA PHE A 345 -16.72 -28.88 -37.50
C PHE A 345 -15.27 -29.24 -37.20
N GLN A 346 -14.75 -30.32 -37.78
CA GLN A 346 -13.36 -30.71 -37.56
C GLN A 346 -12.38 -29.67 -38.13
N ARG A 347 -12.70 -29.11 -39.31
CA ARG A 347 -11.86 -28.13 -39.99
C ARG A 347 -11.98 -26.72 -39.42
N SER A 348 -13.15 -26.29 -38.94
CA SER A 348 -13.30 -24.98 -38.27
C SER A 348 -12.54 -24.89 -36.93
N LEU A 349 -12.15 -26.03 -36.36
CA LEU A 349 -11.32 -26.13 -35.16
C LEU A 349 -9.82 -26.31 -35.46
N GLN A 350 -9.41 -26.48 -36.72
CA GLN A 350 -8.00 -26.56 -37.08
C GLN A 350 -7.34 -25.18 -36.96
N ALA A 351 -6.14 -25.16 -36.37
CA ALA A 351 -5.36 -23.95 -36.17
C ALA A 351 -4.20 -23.90 -37.18
N GLY A 352 -4.15 -22.84 -37.99
CA GLY A 352 -3.09 -22.56 -38.95
C GLY A 352 -3.36 -21.25 -39.70
N GLU A 353 -2.32 -20.52 -40.10
CA GLU A 353 -2.48 -19.34 -40.97
C GLU A 353 -2.71 -19.76 -42.42
N LEU A 354 -2.10 -20.86 -42.86
CA LEU A 354 -2.16 -21.39 -44.23
C LEU A 354 -2.51 -22.88 -44.24
N VAL A 355 -3.34 -23.28 -45.20
CA VAL A 355 -3.75 -24.67 -45.48
C VAL A 355 -3.68 -24.97 -46.98
N PRO A 356 -3.53 -26.23 -47.41
CA PRO A 356 -3.63 -26.60 -48.82
C PRO A 356 -4.97 -26.19 -49.43
N LEU A 357 -4.96 -25.73 -50.69
CA LEU A 357 -6.19 -25.33 -51.41
C LEU A 357 -7.23 -26.45 -51.47
N GLN A 358 -6.81 -27.71 -51.56
CA GLN A 358 -7.73 -28.85 -51.49
C GLN A 358 -8.56 -28.87 -50.21
N ASP A 359 -8.02 -28.37 -49.10
CA ASP A 359 -8.71 -28.38 -47.83
C ASP A 359 -9.77 -27.29 -47.76
N GLU A 360 -9.48 -26.11 -48.30
CA GLU A 360 -10.47 -25.03 -48.49
C GLU A 360 -11.59 -25.46 -49.45
N ILE A 361 -11.24 -26.12 -50.57
CA ILE A 361 -12.22 -26.62 -51.53
C ILE A 361 -13.11 -27.69 -50.89
N SER A 362 -12.53 -28.63 -50.14
CA SER A 362 -13.29 -29.70 -49.48
C SER A 362 -14.26 -29.13 -48.44
N TYR A 363 -13.80 -28.15 -47.65
CA TYR A 363 -14.65 -27.42 -46.71
C TYR A 363 -15.80 -26.69 -47.42
N ALA A 364 -15.51 -25.93 -48.48
CA ALA A 364 -16.52 -25.22 -49.26
C ALA A 364 -17.54 -26.17 -49.92
N ARG A 365 -17.10 -27.34 -50.38
CA ARG A 365 -18.00 -28.39 -50.90
C ARG A 365 -18.90 -28.96 -49.83
N ALA A 366 -18.37 -29.28 -48.65
CA ALA A 366 -19.17 -29.78 -47.54
C ALA A 366 -20.24 -28.77 -47.11
N TYR A 367 -19.89 -27.48 -47.05
CA TYR A 367 -20.83 -26.39 -46.80
C TYR A 367 -21.92 -26.32 -47.88
N LEU A 368 -21.51 -26.29 -49.15
CA LEU A 368 -22.45 -26.20 -50.28
C LEU A 368 -23.36 -27.41 -50.41
N ALA A 369 -22.90 -28.62 -50.06
CA ALA A 369 -23.74 -29.81 -50.05
C ALA A 369 -24.89 -29.69 -49.02
N LEU A 370 -24.61 -29.12 -47.84
CA LEU A 370 -25.64 -28.87 -46.83
C LEU A 370 -26.64 -27.79 -47.27
N GLU A 371 -26.16 -26.73 -47.92
CA GLU A 371 -27.04 -25.69 -48.47
C GLU A 371 -27.85 -26.17 -49.68
N GLN A 372 -27.27 -27.00 -50.55
CA GLN A 372 -27.97 -27.65 -51.67
C GLN A 372 -29.08 -28.56 -51.18
N ALA A 373 -28.83 -29.39 -50.16
CA ALA A 373 -29.87 -30.22 -49.57
C ALA A 373 -31.02 -29.40 -48.94
N ARG A 374 -30.73 -28.16 -48.50
CA ARG A 374 -31.72 -27.25 -47.91
C ARG A 374 -32.53 -26.51 -48.97
N LEU A 375 -31.86 -26.04 -50.03
CA LEU A 375 -32.45 -25.25 -51.11
C LEU A 375 -33.00 -26.12 -52.25
N ASP A 376 -32.66 -27.39 -52.25
CA ASP A 376 -33.06 -28.38 -53.26
C ASP A 376 -32.66 -27.89 -54.67
N GLU A 377 -33.55 -28.02 -55.66
CA GLU A 377 -33.32 -27.59 -57.04
C GLU A 377 -32.99 -26.08 -57.20
N ARG A 378 -33.20 -25.27 -56.15
CA ARG A 378 -32.96 -23.81 -56.17
C ARG A 378 -31.48 -23.43 -56.02
N LEU A 379 -30.58 -24.36 -55.73
CA LEU A 379 -29.14 -24.09 -55.70
C LEU A 379 -28.38 -25.05 -56.60
N GLN A 380 -27.87 -24.54 -57.71
CA GLN A 380 -27.00 -25.28 -58.61
C GLN A 380 -25.56 -24.83 -58.43
N VAL A 381 -24.64 -25.76 -58.17
CA VAL A 381 -23.22 -25.43 -58.00
C VAL A 381 -22.41 -26.07 -59.10
N ILE A 382 -21.59 -25.26 -59.77
CA ILE A 382 -20.71 -25.68 -60.86
C ILE A 382 -19.27 -25.39 -60.44
N TRP A 383 -18.39 -26.39 -60.58
CA TRP A 383 -16.96 -26.26 -60.34
C TRP A 383 -16.20 -26.44 -61.66
N THR A 384 -15.21 -25.60 -61.96
CA THR A 384 -14.47 -25.65 -63.23
C THR A 384 -12.98 -25.34 -63.05
N ASN A 385 -12.15 -25.94 -63.91
CA ASN A 385 -10.69 -25.74 -64.03
C ASN A 385 -9.81 -26.12 -62.81
N MET A 386 -10.25 -27.07 -61.98
CA MET A 386 -9.50 -27.58 -60.83
C MET A 386 -8.32 -28.49 -61.22
N ALA A 387 -7.26 -27.94 -61.80
CA ALA A 387 -6.06 -28.69 -62.15
C ALA A 387 -5.40 -29.27 -60.87
N PRO A 388 -5.02 -30.56 -60.84
CA PRO A 388 -4.47 -31.22 -59.63
C PRO A 388 -3.23 -30.52 -59.05
N GLU A 389 -2.42 -29.92 -59.92
CA GLU A 389 -1.20 -29.17 -59.56
C GLU A 389 -1.46 -27.94 -58.68
N LEU A 390 -2.71 -27.46 -58.61
CA LEU A 390 -3.11 -26.30 -57.81
C LEU A 390 -3.58 -26.69 -56.41
N LEU A 391 -3.86 -27.96 -56.15
CA LEU A 391 -4.52 -28.42 -54.93
C LEU A 391 -3.61 -28.33 -53.69
N ASP A 392 -2.30 -28.47 -53.87
CA ASP A 392 -1.30 -28.39 -52.80
C ASP A 392 -0.82 -26.95 -52.52
N HIS A 393 -1.34 -25.94 -53.23
CA HIS A 393 -0.98 -24.55 -52.96
C HIS A 393 -1.48 -24.09 -51.59
N GLU A 394 -0.58 -23.52 -50.77
CA GLU A 394 -0.93 -22.95 -49.48
C GLU A 394 -1.73 -21.65 -49.66
N VAL A 395 -2.91 -21.60 -49.03
CA VAL A 395 -3.84 -20.46 -49.03
C VAL A 395 -4.27 -20.12 -47.61
N PRO A 396 -4.68 -18.87 -47.32
CA PRO A 396 -5.18 -18.50 -46.00
C PRO A 396 -6.37 -19.36 -45.58
N THR A 397 -6.38 -19.79 -44.33
CA THR A 397 -7.45 -20.65 -43.80
C THR A 397 -8.79 -19.92 -43.79
N LEU A 398 -9.86 -20.60 -44.21
CA LEU A 398 -11.24 -20.13 -44.30
C LEU A 398 -11.45 -18.89 -45.19
N PHE A 399 -10.59 -18.64 -46.18
CA PHE A 399 -10.75 -17.48 -47.06
C PHE A 399 -11.89 -17.67 -48.08
N LEU A 400 -12.13 -18.90 -48.54
CA LEU A 400 -13.13 -19.18 -49.58
C LEU A 400 -14.54 -19.21 -49.01
N GLN A 401 -14.68 -19.65 -47.75
CA GLN A 401 -15.96 -19.76 -47.05
C GLN A 401 -16.78 -18.46 -47.10
N PRO A 402 -16.30 -17.28 -46.64
CA PRO A 402 -17.12 -16.08 -46.58
C PRO A 402 -17.62 -15.64 -47.96
N ILE A 403 -16.86 -15.91 -49.03
CA ILE A 403 -17.24 -15.55 -50.40
C ILE A 403 -18.39 -16.45 -50.87
N VAL A 404 -18.26 -17.76 -50.65
CA VAL A 404 -19.27 -18.75 -51.02
C VAL A 404 -20.53 -18.61 -50.17
N GLU A 405 -20.40 -18.38 -48.87
CA GLU A 405 -21.51 -18.12 -47.95
C GLU A 405 -22.27 -16.84 -48.37
N ASN A 406 -21.56 -15.77 -48.71
CA ASN A 406 -22.20 -14.55 -49.18
C ASN A 406 -23.00 -14.76 -50.48
N ALA A 407 -22.42 -15.46 -51.46
CA ALA A 407 -23.09 -15.76 -52.72
C ALA A 407 -24.39 -16.57 -52.50
N VAL A 408 -24.36 -17.56 -51.61
CA VAL A 408 -25.56 -18.37 -51.31
C VAL A 408 -26.57 -17.61 -50.47
N VAL A 409 -26.17 -17.02 -49.34
CA VAL A 409 -27.10 -16.41 -48.37
C VAL A 409 -27.70 -15.12 -48.90
N HIS A 410 -26.88 -14.23 -49.46
CA HIS A 410 -27.32 -12.91 -49.89
C HIS A 410 -27.73 -12.88 -51.37
N GLY A 411 -27.03 -13.63 -52.22
CA GLY A 411 -27.29 -13.68 -53.66
C GLY A 411 -28.45 -14.60 -54.04
N LEU A 412 -28.33 -15.90 -53.74
CA LEU A 412 -29.18 -16.94 -54.32
C LEU A 412 -30.39 -17.32 -53.46
N ALA A 413 -30.23 -17.38 -52.13
CA ALA A 413 -31.31 -17.79 -51.22
C ALA A 413 -32.47 -16.78 -51.14
N THR A 414 -32.24 -15.53 -51.55
CA THR A 414 -33.23 -14.45 -51.59
C THR A 414 -34.13 -14.49 -52.83
N GLN A 415 -33.75 -15.22 -53.88
CA GLN A 415 -34.51 -15.34 -55.13
C GLN A 415 -35.47 -16.54 -55.08
N GLU A 416 -36.75 -16.34 -55.39
CA GLU A 416 -37.77 -17.41 -55.35
C GLU A 416 -37.44 -18.60 -56.27
N GLU A 417 -36.93 -18.34 -57.47
CA GLU A 417 -36.56 -19.39 -58.44
C GLU A 417 -35.21 -20.07 -58.11
N GLY A 418 -34.43 -19.51 -57.18
CA GLY A 418 -33.06 -19.95 -56.93
C GLY A 418 -32.07 -19.47 -57.98
N GLY A 419 -30.88 -20.05 -58.01
CA GLY A 419 -29.88 -19.73 -59.02
C GLY A 419 -28.63 -20.60 -59.00
N ARG A 420 -27.59 -20.14 -59.69
CA ARG A 420 -26.35 -20.85 -59.97
C ARG A 420 -25.15 -20.17 -59.33
N LEU A 421 -24.35 -20.97 -58.64
CA LEU A 421 -23.03 -20.61 -58.16
C LEU A 421 -21.96 -21.29 -59.02
N HIS A 422 -21.12 -20.51 -59.69
CA HIS A 422 -20.01 -21.01 -60.51
C HIS A 422 -18.67 -20.67 -59.84
N ILE A 423 -17.93 -21.70 -59.43
CA ILE A 423 -16.62 -21.57 -58.82
C ILE A 423 -15.56 -22.03 -59.83
N ILE A 424 -14.66 -21.12 -60.19
CA ILE A 424 -13.61 -21.34 -61.19
C ILE A 424 -12.25 -21.14 -60.51
N ILE A 425 -11.41 -22.15 -60.58
CA ILE A 425 -10.04 -22.10 -60.03
C ILE A 425 -9.10 -22.20 -61.21
N ASN A 426 -8.19 -21.25 -61.38
CA ASN A 426 -7.28 -21.17 -62.51
C ASN A 426 -5.92 -20.67 -62.07
N ARG A 427 -4.92 -20.94 -62.90
CA ARG A 427 -3.61 -20.27 -62.81
C ARG A 427 -3.46 -19.32 -63.99
N SER A 428 -3.03 -18.09 -63.70
CA SER A 428 -2.64 -17.12 -64.71
C SER A 428 -1.24 -16.62 -64.38
N LEU A 429 -0.26 -16.96 -65.23
CA LEU A 429 1.15 -16.66 -65.00
C LEU A 429 1.62 -17.16 -63.62
N ASN A 430 1.87 -16.24 -62.69
CA ASN A 430 2.33 -16.50 -61.34
C ASN A 430 1.22 -16.44 -60.28
N ASP A 431 -0.02 -16.12 -60.67
CA ASP A 431 -1.12 -15.92 -59.73
C ASP A 431 -2.12 -17.09 -59.78
N LEU A 432 -2.60 -17.47 -58.60
CA LEU A 432 -3.77 -18.33 -58.43
C LEU A 432 -5.02 -17.45 -58.49
N ILE A 433 -5.87 -17.68 -59.50
CA ILE A 433 -7.12 -16.95 -59.69
C ILE A 433 -8.28 -17.84 -59.26
N ILE A 434 -9.05 -17.38 -58.27
CA ILE A 434 -10.26 -18.05 -57.81
C ILE A 434 -11.43 -17.09 -58.02
N GLN A 435 -12.38 -17.49 -58.84
CA GLN A 435 -13.57 -16.72 -59.14
C GLN A 435 -14.79 -17.44 -58.58
N VAL A 436 -15.62 -16.68 -57.85
CA VAL A 436 -16.94 -17.12 -57.39
C VAL A 436 -17.95 -16.21 -58.05
N GLN A 437 -18.81 -16.77 -58.89
CA GLN A 437 -19.83 -16.05 -59.66
C GLN A 437 -21.20 -16.57 -59.26
N ASP A 438 -22.12 -15.67 -58.92
CA ASP A 438 -23.53 -15.98 -58.74
C ASP A 438 -24.39 -15.18 -59.74
N ASP A 439 -25.56 -15.71 -60.07
CA ASP A 439 -26.61 -15.00 -60.84
C ASP A 439 -27.72 -14.43 -59.93
N GLY A 440 -27.34 -14.08 -58.69
CA GLY A 440 -28.19 -13.44 -57.69
C GLY A 440 -28.59 -12.01 -58.06
N ALA A 441 -29.31 -11.35 -57.14
CA ALA A 441 -29.84 -9.99 -57.36
C ALA A 441 -28.76 -8.90 -57.53
N GLY A 442 -27.49 -9.21 -57.24
CA GLY A 442 -26.38 -8.26 -57.21
C GLY A 442 -26.40 -7.35 -55.97
N PHE A 443 -25.34 -6.56 -55.81
CA PHE A 443 -25.20 -5.61 -54.70
C PHE A 443 -25.85 -4.26 -55.04
N ASP A 444 -26.38 -3.54 -54.05
CA ASP A 444 -26.76 -2.13 -54.22
C ASP A 444 -25.48 -1.32 -54.51
N PRO A 445 -25.42 -0.54 -55.60
CA PRO A 445 -24.27 0.31 -55.91
C PRO A 445 -23.85 1.25 -54.76
N GLY A 446 -24.76 1.58 -53.83
CA GLY A 446 -24.48 2.38 -52.64
C GLY A 446 -23.71 1.65 -51.52
N GLU A 447 -23.68 0.33 -51.50
CA GLU A 447 -23.00 -0.50 -50.48
C GLU A 447 -21.57 -0.92 -50.90
N LEU A 448 -21.15 -0.61 -52.14
CA LEU A 448 -19.84 -0.96 -52.70
C LEU A 448 -18.75 0.13 -52.51
N ALA A 449 -19.04 1.17 -51.73
CA ALA A 449 -18.13 2.30 -51.43
C ALA A 449 -17.57 2.20 -50.01
#